data_AF-A0A1Q7T9X7-F1
#
_entry.id   AF-A0A1Q7T9X7-F1
#
_cell.length_a   1.000
_cell.length_b   1.000
_cell.length_c   1.000
_cell.angle_alpha   90.00
_cell.angle_beta   90.00
_cell.angle_gamma   90.00
#
_symmetry.space_group_name_H-M   'P 1'
#
loop_
_entity.id
_entity.type
_entity.pdbx_description
1 polymer ?
#
loop_
_entity_poly.entity_id
_entity_poly.type
_entity_poly.pdbx_seq_one_letter_code
_entity_poly.pdbx_strand_id
1 'polypeptide(L)'
;MIARILSTPIPAAAEPIPAGKPRHIAADVLAAVLPGPGRDRLARGEVLAVTTGQQPGLFTGPLYTIHKALSAIALARRLETERGVPVVPVFWVAGDDHDFAEANHAWVLGRDGEPVKIVLRERAHEAPQLPLFREQLGGDIEAALTAFDTALPDSECKPEMRQWLEMSYRPDTNLADAGADALHRLLGARGEGGGLAVFRAHDRNAKRAAAPWLLRALDETLDDGLTPVLVEGRLGRDRLRQEGSDFVTRRSAERFSRAQLEQIAAETPERLSPNVLLRPVIEAALFPTLAYVGGPGEMDYLQDSAPLFSKLGVAPQARVPRWSGLIIEARVDKVLSKHGLTPADFNGPPGALEARFVQADLPPDLAATLQELRQDVEARYARISGEVQQLDPTLERTVQSARNAALAGTNEIERKLVASLKRSQGTLLGQLTRVRAALAPGGKPQERVLTVASFLARYGGALLDDIDAEVARWAAGL
;
A
#
# COMPACT_ATOMS: atom_id res chain seq x y z
N MET A 1 -15.38 -9.21 17.46
CA MET A 1 -16.30 -9.13 16.31
C MET A 1 -16.00 -7.88 15.50
N ILE A 2 -16.12 -8.01 14.18
CA ILE A 2 -16.15 -6.87 13.25
C ILE A 2 -17.57 -6.29 13.27
N ALA A 3 -17.68 -4.97 13.37
CA ALA A 3 -18.98 -4.31 13.35
C ALA A 3 -19.37 -3.88 11.93
N ARG A 4 -18.43 -3.30 11.18
CA ARG A 4 -18.66 -2.78 9.83
C ARG A 4 -17.41 -2.88 8.99
N ILE A 5 -17.57 -3.10 7.69
CA ILE A 5 -16.54 -2.87 6.68
C ILE A 5 -17.05 -1.73 5.82
N LEU A 6 -16.30 -0.63 5.74
CA LEU A 6 -16.70 0.53 4.97
C LEU A 6 -15.87 0.64 3.70
N SER A 7 -16.53 0.78 2.56
CA SER A 7 -15.86 1.13 1.31
C SER A 7 -15.34 2.57 1.38
N THR A 8 -14.09 2.79 0.98
CA THR A 8 -13.43 4.09 0.88
C THR A 8 -12.94 4.29 -0.56
N PRO A 9 -13.81 4.65 -1.51
CA PRO A 9 -13.50 4.62 -2.94
C PRO A 9 -12.27 5.46 -3.30
N ILE A 10 -11.43 4.92 -4.17
CA ILE A 10 -10.30 5.64 -4.75
C ILE A 10 -10.86 6.69 -5.73
N PRO A 11 -10.41 7.95 -5.69
CA PRO A 11 -10.91 9.01 -6.57
C PRO A 11 -10.31 8.91 -7.98
N ALA A 12 -10.52 7.78 -8.64
CA ALA A 12 -10.14 7.52 -10.02
C ALA A 12 -11.30 6.77 -10.71
N ALA A 13 -11.55 7.06 -11.98
CA ALA A 13 -12.55 6.34 -12.75
C ALA A 13 -11.97 5.05 -13.33
N ALA A 14 -12.78 4.00 -13.40
CA ALA A 14 -12.43 2.80 -14.14
C ALA A 14 -12.52 3.08 -15.66
N GLU A 15 -11.54 2.60 -16.41
CA GLU A 15 -11.58 2.69 -17.87
C GLU A 15 -12.51 1.65 -18.48
N PRO A 16 -13.05 1.90 -19.69
CA PRO A 16 -13.81 0.91 -20.44
C PRO A 16 -12.99 -0.37 -20.67
N ILE A 17 -13.50 -1.50 -20.21
CA ILE A 17 -12.79 -2.79 -20.30
C ILE A 17 -12.94 -3.36 -21.72
N PRO A 18 -11.85 -3.54 -22.50
CA PRO A 18 -11.91 -4.02 -23.87
C PRO A 18 -12.45 -5.46 -23.94
N ALA A 19 -12.94 -5.89 -25.10
CA ALA A 19 -13.42 -7.28 -25.30
C ALA A 19 -12.29 -8.32 -25.13
N GLY A 20 -11.06 -7.97 -25.56
CA GLY A 20 -9.91 -8.87 -25.55
C GLY A 20 -10.06 -10.05 -26.52
N LYS A 21 -8.99 -10.84 -26.65
CA LYS A 21 -9.01 -12.10 -27.39
C LYS A 21 -8.46 -13.21 -26.47
N PRO A 22 -9.27 -14.23 -26.13
CA PRO A 22 -8.78 -15.37 -25.38
C PRO A 22 -7.59 -16.03 -26.08
N ARG A 23 -6.62 -16.51 -25.31
CA ARG A 23 -5.50 -17.30 -25.85
C ARG A 23 -4.94 -18.28 -24.81
N HIS A 24 -4.23 -19.29 -25.31
CA HIS A 24 -3.46 -20.19 -24.47
C HIS A 24 -2.29 -19.45 -23.78
N ILE A 25 -2.01 -19.84 -22.53
CA ILE A 25 -0.87 -19.35 -21.77
C ILE A 25 0.35 -20.23 -22.08
N ALA A 26 1.50 -19.59 -22.31
CA ALA A 26 2.75 -20.31 -22.60
C ALA A 26 3.18 -21.19 -21.41
N ALA A 27 3.78 -22.34 -21.69
CA ALA A 27 4.20 -23.30 -20.67
C ALA A 27 5.17 -22.69 -19.64
N ASP A 28 6.11 -21.85 -20.09
CA ASP A 28 7.04 -21.14 -19.21
C ASP A 28 6.33 -20.15 -18.26
N VAL A 29 5.27 -19.50 -18.74
CA VAL A 29 4.45 -18.61 -17.91
C VAL A 29 3.67 -19.43 -16.88
N LEU A 30 3.08 -20.57 -17.28
CA LEU A 30 2.37 -21.48 -16.36
C LEU A 30 3.30 -22.08 -15.29
N ALA A 31 4.55 -22.38 -15.64
CA ALA A 31 5.54 -22.92 -14.71
C ALA A 31 5.88 -21.93 -13.58
N ALA A 32 5.76 -20.63 -13.84
CA ALA A 32 5.97 -19.57 -12.86
C ALA A 32 4.73 -19.28 -11.97
N VAL A 33 3.58 -19.89 -12.25
CA VAL A 33 2.38 -19.80 -11.41
C VAL A 33 2.40 -20.92 -10.37
N LEU A 34 2.12 -20.58 -9.11
CA LEU A 34 2.02 -21.57 -8.04
C LEU A 34 0.93 -22.62 -8.34
N PRO A 35 1.17 -23.91 -8.06
CA PRO A 35 0.19 -24.96 -8.31
C PRO A 35 -1.12 -24.75 -7.53
N GLY A 36 -2.26 -24.78 -8.22
CA GLY A 36 -3.58 -24.65 -7.60
C GLY A 36 -4.65 -24.23 -8.61
N PRO A 37 -5.89 -23.98 -8.15
CA PRO A 37 -7.04 -23.77 -9.03
C PRO A 37 -6.84 -22.68 -10.09
N GLY A 38 -6.20 -21.55 -9.72
CA GLY A 38 -5.91 -20.47 -10.67
C GLY A 38 -4.98 -20.91 -11.81
N ARG A 39 -3.89 -21.64 -11.51
CA ARG A 39 -2.99 -22.20 -12.53
C ARG A 39 -3.71 -23.22 -13.40
N ASP A 40 -4.49 -24.10 -12.79
CA ASP A 40 -5.22 -25.14 -13.52
C ASP A 40 -6.17 -24.52 -14.54
N ARG A 41 -6.84 -23.41 -14.18
CA ARG A 41 -7.68 -22.66 -15.12
C ARG A 41 -6.89 -22.05 -16.27
N LEU A 42 -5.74 -21.42 -15.99
CA LEU A 42 -4.85 -20.89 -17.03
C LEU A 42 -4.37 -21.99 -18.00
N ALA A 43 -4.23 -23.23 -17.54
CA ALA A 43 -3.74 -24.35 -18.33
C ALA A 43 -4.81 -25.09 -19.15
N ARG A 44 -6.10 -24.92 -18.83
CA ARG A 44 -7.21 -25.71 -19.42
C ARG A 44 -7.54 -25.35 -20.87
N GLY A 45 -7.16 -24.17 -21.35
CA GLY A 45 -7.51 -23.71 -22.70
C GLY A 45 -7.21 -22.24 -22.94
N GLU A 46 -7.95 -21.64 -23.85
CA GLU A 46 -7.90 -20.19 -24.08
C GLU A 46 -8.61 -19.45 -22.96
N VAL A 47 -7.93 -18.44 -22.41
CA VAL A 47 -8.43 -17.65 -21.27
C VAL A 47 -8.25 -16.17 -21.55
N LEU A 48 -8.95 -15.34 -20.79
CA LEU A 48 -8.66 -13.93 -20.55
C LEU A 48 -8.14 -13.77 -19.12
N ALA A 49 -7.53 -12.64 -18.81
CA ALA A 49 -7.01 -12.36 -17.47
C ALA A 49 -7.42 -11.00 -16.92
N VAL A 50 -7.55 -10.91 -15.60
CA VAL A 50 -7.50 -9.65 -14.84
C VAL A 50 -6.23 -9.71 -14.01
N THR A 51 -5.34 -8.74 -14.17
CA THR A 51 -4.09 -8.71 -13.41
C THR A 51 -4.13 -7.66 -12.30
N THR A 52 -3.38 -7.93 -11.25
CA THR A 52 -2.98 -6.96 -10.22
C THR A 52 -1.60 -7.38 -9.76
N GLY A 53 -0.87 -6.53 -9.03
CA GLY A 53 0.39 -6.94 -8.43
C GLY A 53 0.77 -6.12 -7.22
N GLN A 54 1.72 -6.65 -6.46
CA GLN A 54 2.37 -5.95 -5.37
C GLN A 54 3.75 -6.54 -5.08
N GLN A 55 4.62 -5.73 -4.48
CA GLN A 55 5.85 -6.23 -3.85
C GLN A 55 5.53 -7.20 -2.70
N PRO A 56 6.33 -8.25 -2.50
CA PRO A 56 6.18 -9.19 -1.39
C PRO A 56 6.70 -8.58 -0.07
N GLY A 57 5.82 -7.93 0.68
CA GLY A 57 6.10 -7.49 2.05
C GLY A 57 5.99 -8.63 3.07
N LEU A 58 6.70 -8.51 4.19
CA LEU A 58 6.62 -9.44 5.33
C LEU A 58 5.15 -9.63 5.76
N PHE A 59 4.76 -10.89 5.98
CA PHE A 59 3.38 -11.26 6.33
C PHE A 59 2.33 -10.68 5.37
N THR A 60 2.60 -10.77 4.06
CA THR A 60 1.81 -10.22 2.92
C THR A 60 1.82 -8.69 2.80
N GLY A 61 2.55 -8.00 3.68
CA GLY A 61 2.61 -6.56 3.72
C GLY A 61 1.28 -5.92 4.13
N PRO A 62 1.02 -4.68 3.70
CA PRO A 62 -0.22 -3.99 4.03
C PRO A 62 -1.47 -4.68 3.47
N LEU A 63 -2.60 -4.50 4.17
CA LEU A 63 -3.94 -4.96 3.83
C LEU A 63 -4.34 -4.72 2.37
N TYR A 64 -3.91 -3.61 1.75
CA TYR A 64 -4.24 -3.35 0.35
C TYR A 64 -3.75 -4.44 -0.60
N THR A 65 -2.74 -5.24 -0.23
CA THR A 65 -2.29 -6.40 -1.02
C THR A 65 -3.43 -7.41 -1.17
N ILE A 66 -4.16 -7.67 -0.08
CA ILE A 66 -5.33 -8.53 -0.08
C ILE A 66 -6.48 -7.86 -0.83
N HIS A 67 -6.72 -6.57 -0.60
CA HIS A 67 -7.79 -5.83 -1.30
C HIS A 67 -7.61 -5.87 -2.83
N LYS A 68 -6.37 -5.72 -3.31
CA LYS A 68 -5.98 -5.88 -4.71
C LYS A 68 -6.34 -7.27 -5.25
N ALA A 69 -5.90 -8.31 -4.55
CA ALA A 69 -6.13 -9.68 -4.96
C ALA A 69 -7.63 -10.02 -5.04
N LEU A 70 -8.39 -9.66 -4.01
CA LEU A 70 -9.85 -9.86 -3.98
C LEU A 70 -10.54 -9.03 -5.06
N SER A 71 -10.06 -7.82 -5.35
CA SER A 71 -10.60 -6.99 -6.43
C SER A 71 -10.41 -7.65 -7.80
N ALA A 72 -9.24 -8.23 -8.05
CA ALA A 72 -8.98 -8.98 -9.28
C ALA A 72 -9.89 -10.22 -9.38
N ILE A 73 -10.08 -10.97 -8.28
CA ILE A 73 -10.99 -12.12 -8.22
C ILE A 73 -12.43 -11.70 -8.55
N ALA A 74 -12.94 -10.66 -7.89
CA ALA A 74 -14.31 -10.19 -8.08
C ALA A 74 -14.55 -9.67 -9.50
N LEU A 75 -13.60 -8.89 -10.05
CA LEU A 75 -13.70 -8.37 -11.42
C LEU A 75 -13.60 -9.49 -12.45
N ALA A 76 -12.69 -10.46 -12.28
CA ALA A 76 -12.57 -11.61 -13.16
C ALA A 76 -13.87 -12.43 -13.19
N ARG A 77 -14.46 -12.73 -12.03
CA ARG A 77 -15.74 -13.45 -11.92
C ARG A 77 -16.87 -12.71 -12.65
N ARG A 78 -16.96 -11.40 -12.47
CA ARG A 78 -17.95 -10.57 -13.16
C ARG A 78 -17.78 -10.67 -14.68
N LEU A 79 -16.57 -10.43 -15.17
CA LEU A 79 -16.28 -10.43 -16.61
C LEU A 79 -16.48 -11.81 -17.25
N GLU A 80 -16.15 -12.90 -16.54
CA GLU A 80 -16.42 -14.26 -16.99
C GLU A 80 -17.91 -14.52 -17.15
N THR A 81 -18.71 -14.07 -16.19
CA THR A 81 -20.18 -14.18 -16.23
C THR A 81 -20.75 -13.38 -17.40
N GLU A 82 -20.28 -12.14 -17.60
CA GLU A 82 -20.74 -11.25 -18.67
C GLU A 82 -20.36 -11.73 -20.07
N ARG A 83 -19.18 -12.35 -20.22
CA ARG A 83 -18.59 -12.66 -21.52
C ARG A 83 -18.72 -14.13 -21.92
N GLY A 84 -19.05 -15.01 -20.98
CA GLY A 84 -19.19 -16.44 -21.23
C GLY A 84 -17.88 -17.14 -21.62
N VAL A 85 -16.72 -16.54 -21.31
CA VAL A 85 -15.39 -17.11 -21.56
C VAL A 85 -14.57 -17.09 -20.27
N PRO A 86 -13.64 -18.03 -20.06
CA PRO A 86 -12.84 -18.06 -18.83
C PRO A 86 -12.04 -16.77 -18.63
N VAL A 87 -12.23 -16.11 -17.48
CA VAL A 87 -11.42 -14.96 -17.05
C VAL A 87 -10.73 -15.32 -15.74
N VAL A 88 -9.41 -15.35 -15.74
CA VAL A 88 -8.62 -15.78 -14.58
C VAL A 88 -8.00 -14.59 -13.87
N PRO A 89 -8.20 -14.44 -12.55
CA PRO A 89 -7.50 -13.43 -11.76
C PRO A 89 -6.04 -13.84 -11.53
N VAL A 90 -5.11 -12.95 -11.89
CA VAL A 90 -3.67 -13.17 -11.76
C VAL A 90 -3.08 -12.14 -10.81
N PHE A 91 -2.37 -12.62 -9.79
CA PHE A 91 -1.58 -11.77 -8.90
C PHE A 91 -0.11 -11.85 -9.26
N TRP A 92 0.45 -10.73 -9.71
CA TRP A 92 1.86 -10.55 -10.01
C TRP A 92 2.65 -10.25 -8.74
N VAL A 93 3.41 -11.24 -8.26
CA VAL A 93 4.34 -11.05 -7.14
C VAL A 93 5.59 -10.37 -7.67
N ALA A 94 5.78 -9.10 -7.33
CA ALA A 94 6.90 -8.28 -7.80
C ALA A 94 8.18 -8.55 -7.00
N GLY A 95 8.67 -9.79 -7.02
CA GLY A 95 9.92 -10.19 -6.35
C GLY A 95 11.18 -9.50 -6.88
N ASP A 96 11.09 -8.90 -8.07
CA ASP A 96 12.14 -8.07 -8.66
C ASP A 96 12.33 -6.72 -7.97
N ASP A 97 11.37 -6.24 -7.18
CA ASP A 97 11.54 -5.00 -6.43
C ASP A 97 12.79 -5.09 -5.55
N HIS A 98 13.43 -3.96 -5.25
CA HIS A 98 14.62 -3.90 -4.41
C HIS A 98 14.45 -3.00 -3.18
N ASP A 99 13.24 -2.47 -2.95
CA ASP A 99 12.93 -1.71 -1.73
C ASP A 99 12.73 -2.65 -0.52
N PHE A 100 13.85 -3.14 0.01
CA PHE A 100 13.83 -3.97 1.21
C PHE A 100 13.31 -3.21 2.43
N ALA A 101 13.50 -1.89 2.51
CA ALA A 101 13.05 -1.10 3.66
C ALA A 101 11.52 -1.01 3.74
N GLU A 102 10.83 -1.01 2.60
CA GLU A 102 9.38 -1.15 2.55
C GLU A 102 8.93 -2.59 2.86
N ALA A 103 9.65 -3.60 2.37
CA ALA A 103 9.23 -5.00 2.45
C ALA A 103 9.58 -5.72 3.77
N ASN A 104 10.61 -5.28 4.50
CA ASN A 104 11.18 -6.02 5.65
C ASN A 104 10.34 -5.99 6.93
N HIS A 105 9.13 -5.45 6.91
CA HIS A 105 8.34 -5.27 8.11
C HIS A 105 6.83 -5.38 7.85
N ALA A 106 6.10 -5.63 8.93
CA ALA A 106 4.65 -5.63 8.95
C ALA A 106 4.17 -4.85 10.18
N TRP A 107 3.07 -4.13 10.06
CA TRP A 107 2.43 -3.50 11.21
C TRP A 107 1.21 -4.29 11.62
N VAL A 108 1.12 -4.62 12.90
CA VAL A 108 -0.06 -5.22 13.50
C VAL A 108 -0.65 -4.27 14.52
N LEU A 109 -1.96 -4.32 14.70
CA LEU A 109 -2.58 -3.70 15.87
C LEU A 109 -2.21 -4.55 17.09
N GLY A 110 -1.70 -3.96 18.16
CA GLY A 110 -1.26 -4.64 19.37
C GLY A 110 -2.39 -5.02 20.34
N ARG A 111 -2.01 -5.55 21.52
CA ARG A 111 -2.93 -5.88 22.62
C ARG A 111 -3.68 -4.66 23.15
N ASP A 112 -2.99 -3.52 23.23
CA ASP A 112 -3.50 -2.23 23.69
C ASP A 112 -4.29 -1.47 22.62
N GLY A 113 -4.23 -1.91 21.36
CA GLY A 113 -4.83 -1.24 20.23
C GLY A 113 -3.92 -0.23 19.54
N GLU A 114 -2.62 -0.22 19.85
CA GLU A 114 -1.63 0.62 19.17
C GLU A 114 -0.90 -0.16 18.07
N PRO A 115 -0.42 0.49 16.99
CA PRO A 115 0.31 -0.21 15.94
C PRO A 115 1.70 -0.63 16.42
N VAL A 116 2.02 -1.91 16.28
CA VAL A 116 3.32 -2.52 16.58
C VAL A 116 4.00 -2.90 15.27
N LYS A 117 5.22 -2.40 15.06
CA LYS A 117 6.05 -2.76 13.90
C LYS A 117 6.82 -4.04 14.20
N ILE A 118 6.59 -5.06 13.40
CA ILE A 118 7.38 -6.29 13.40
C ILE A 118 8.39 -6.17 12.27
N VAL A 119 9.68 -6.31 12.58
CA VAL A 119 10.77 -6.13 11.63
C VAL A 119 11.48 -7.47 11.45
N LEU A 120 11.70 -7.88 10.20
CA LEU A 120 12.51 -9.04 9.86
C LEU A 120 13.97 -8.80 10.22
N ARG A 121 14.57 -7.78 9.59
CA ARG A 121 15.90 -7.25 9.91
C ARG A 121 16.08 -5.88 9.29
N GLU A 122 17.01 -5.09 9.81
CA GLU A 122 17.46 -3.87 9.16
C GLU A 122 18.66 -4.13 8.24
N ARG A 123 18.93 -3.18 7.35
CA ARG A 123 20.10 -3.17 6.50
C ARG A 123 20.88 -1.90 6.67
N ALA A 124 22.19 -2.01 6.52
CA ALA A 124 23.05 -0.84 6.38
C ALA A 124 22.64 -0.04 5.14
N HIS A 125 22.79 1.28 5.20
CA HIS A 125 22.34 2.18 4.14
C HIS A 125 23.10 1.96 2.82
N GLU A 126 24.34 1.52 2.93
CA GLU A 126 25.26 1.21 1.83
C GLU A 126 25.10 -0.21 1.25
N ALA A 127 24.20 -1.04 1.80
CA ALA A 127 24.00 -2.39 1.30
C ALA A 127 23.53 -2.38 -0.17
N PRO A 128 23.99 -3.36 -1.00
CA PRO A 128 23.49 -3.49 -2.36
C PRO A 128 21.96 -3.60 -2.39
N GLN A 129 21.33 -2.94 -3.36
CA GLN A 129 19.87 -2.97 -3.53
C GLN A 129 19.48 -4.22 -4.31
N LEU A 130 19.60 -5.37 -3.65
CA LEU A 130 19.26 -6.66 -4.21
C LEU A 130 17.74 -6.78 -4.41
N PRO A 131 17.29 -7.49 -5.46
CA PRO A 131 15.90 -7.87 -5.59
C PRO A 131 15.39 -8.65 -4.37
N LEU A 132 14.10 -8.49 -4.03
CA LEU A 132 13.46 -9.15 -2.89
C LEU A 132 13.51 -10.69 -2.98
N PHE A 133 13.57 -11.27 -4.18
CA PHE A 133 13.75 -12.72 -4.34
C PHE A 133 15.16 -13.21 -3.97
N ARG A 134 16.15 -12.32 -3.83
CA ARG A 134 17.48 -12.63 -3.30
C ARG A 134 17.51 -12.57 -1.76
N GLU A 135 16.45 -12.08 -1.13
CA GLU A 135 16.37 -11.88 0.32
C GLU A 135 16.06 -13.16 1.10
N GLN A 136 17.12 -13.93 1.36
CA GLN A 136 17.33 -14.74 2.57
C GLN A 136 16.38 -14.46 3.73
N LEU A 137 15.38 -15.29 4.05
CA LEU A 137 14.70 -15.16 5.35
C LEU A 137 15.64 -15.56 6.49
N GLY A 138 16.28 -16.73 6.39
CA GLY A 138 17.24 -17.22 7.39
C GLY A 138 16.62 -17.34 8.78
N GLY A 139 17.45 -17.32 9.84
CA GLY A 139 16.97 -17.43 11.22
C GLY A 139 16.19 -16.21 11.71
N ASP A 140 16.30 -15.06 11.04
CA ASP A 140 15.62 -13.81 11.41
C ASP A 140 14.09 -13.98 11.43
N ILE A 141 13.55 -14.89 10.60
CA ILE A 141 12.11 -15.10 10.50
C ILE A 141 11.51 -15.65 11.79
N GLU A 142 12.23 -16.48 12.54
CA GLU A 142 11.76 -17.04 13.81
C GLU A 142 11.56 -15.92 14.86
N ALA A 143 12.46 -14.94 14.87
CA ALA A 143 12.34 -13.77 15.72
C ALA A 143 11.13 -12.91 15.32
N ALA A 144 10.91 -12.69 14.01
CA ALA A 144 9.75 -11.96 13.51
C ALA A 144 8.42 -12.66 13.84
N LEU A 145 8.34 -13.99 13.69
CA LEU A 145 7.18 -14.79 14.08
C LEU A 145 6.93 -14.72 15.59
N THR A 146 7.98 -14.80 16.40
CA THR A 146 7.87 -14.65 17.87
C THR A 146 7.38 -13.25 18.26
N ALA A 147 7.87 -12.20 17.58
CA ALA A 147 7.40 -10.83 17.78
C ALA A 147 5.93 -10.66 17.37
N PHE A 148 5.49 -11.32 16.30
CA PHE A 148 4.09 -11.37 15.89
C PHE A 148 3.18 -11.93 16.99
N ASP A 149 3.54 -13.09 17.56
CA ASP A 149 2.77 -13.71 18.63
C ASP A 149 2.76 -12.86 19.92
N THR A 150 3.87 -12.22 20.23
CA THR A 150 3.97 -11.38 21.42
C THR A 150 3.07 -10.14 21.29
N ALA A 151 3.08 -9.50 20.12
CA ALA A 151 2.36 -8.26 19.84
C ALA A 151 0.83 -8.43 19.87
N LEU A 152 0.32 -9.57 19.41
CA LEU A 152 -1.11 -9.79 19.25
C LEU A 152 -1.79 -10.33 20.50
N PRO A 153 -3.05 -9.92 20.78
CA PRO A 153 -3.85 -10.51 21.84
C PRO A 153 -4.13 -11.99 21.55
N ASP A 154 -4.34 -12.77 22.61
CA ASP A 154 -4.68 -14.17 22.47
C ASP A 154 -6.14 -14.31 22.00
N SER A 155 -6.38 -15.27 21.12
CA SER A 155 -7.68 -15.56 20.52
C SER A 155 -7.72 -17.02 20.06
N GLU A 156 -8.91 -17.53 19.79
CA GLU A 156 -9.11 -18.88 19.23
C GLU A 156 -8.54 -19.02 17.80
N CYS A 157 -8.44 -17.91 17.04
CA CYS A 157 -7.97 -17.90 15.65
C CYS A 157 -6.45 -17.73 15.53
N LYS A 158 -5.78 -17.24 16.58
CA LYS A 158 -4.35 -16.93 16.56
C LYS A 158 -3.47 -18.16 16.23
N PRO A 159 -3.71 -19.38 16.78
CA PRO A 159 -2.92 -20.56 16.44
C PRO A 159 -2.96 -20.92 14.94
N GLU A 160 -4.14 -20.84 14.32
CA GLU A 160 -4.30 -21.10 12.87
C GLU A 160 -3.53 -20.06 12.04
N MET A 161 -3.60 -18.79 12.44
CA MET A 161 -2.86 -17.70 11.78
C MET A 161 -1.35 -17.86 11.92
N ARG A 162 -0.87 -18.26 13.11
CA ARG A 162 0.53 -18.57 13.35
C ARG A 162 0.99 -19.73 12.45
N GLN A 163 0.21 -20.80 12.36
CA GLN A 163 0.51 -21.94 11.49
C GLN A 163 0.58 -21.54 10.01
N TRP A 164 -0.35 -20.71 9.53
CA TRP A 164 -0.31 -20.19 8.15
C TRP A 164 0.99 -19.42 7.87
N LEU A 165 1.42 -18.57 8.80
CA LEU A 165 2.67 -17.83 8.67
C LEU A 165 3.88 -18.76 8.70
N GLU A 166 3.96 -19.71 9.63
CA GLU A 166 5.07 -20.67 9.72
C GLU A 166 5.20 -21.55 8.47
N MET A 167 4.08 -21.99 7.90
CA MET A 167 4.09 -22.76 6.67
C MET A 167 4.65 -21.98 5.49
N SER A 168 4.47 -20.65 5.46
CA SER A 168 4.82 -19.80 4.33
C SER A 168 6.20 -19.15 4.48
N TYR A 169 6.54 -18.70 5.68
CA TYR A 169 7.75 -17.95 6.01
C TYR A 169 8.75 -18.84 6.73
N ARG A 170 9.53 -19.59 5.95
CA ARG A 170 10.51 -20.56 6.46
C ARG A 170 11.96 -20.06 6.30
N PRO A 171 12.91 -20.50 7.15
CA PRO A 171 14.30 -20.06 7.04
C PRO A 171 14.99 -20.38 5.71
N ASP A 172 14.53 -21.43 5.01
CA ASP A 172 15.10 -21.96 3.77
C ASP A 172 14.57 -21.28 2.49
N THR A 173 13.74 -20.25 2.63
CA THR A 173 13.19 -19.50 1.49
C THR A 173 13.55 -18.02 1.53
N ASN A 174 13.15 -17.28 0.50
CA ASN A 174 13.31 -15.84 0.39
C ASN A 174 11.98 -15.10 0.61
N LEU A 175 12.08 -13.80 0.86
CA LEU A 175 10.92 -12.95 1.13
C LEU A 175 9.87 -12.99 0.00
N ALA A 176 10.30 -13.06 -1.27
CA ALA A 176 9.40 -13.08 -2.41
C ALA A 176 8.59 -14.37 -2.53
N ASP A 177 9.25 -15.53 -2.40
CA ASP A 177 8.59 -16.83 -2.44
C ASP A 177 7.72 -17.06 -1.20
N ALA A 178 8.15 -16.60 -0.01
CA ALA A 178 7.33 -16.66 1.20
C ALA A 178 6.05 -15.81 1.10
N GLY A 179 6.17 -14.59 0.57
CA GLY A 179 5.02 -13.73 0.30
C GLY A 179 4.06 -14.33 -0.72
N ALA A 180 4.59 -14.94 -1.78
CA ALA A 180 3.80 -15.65 -2.79
C ALA A 180 3.04 -16.85 -2.19
N ASP A 181 3.73 -17.69 -1.42
CA ASP A 181 3.13 -18.87 -0.77
C ASP A 181 2.06 -18.47 0.25
N ALA A 182 2.32 -17.44 1.06
CA ALA A 182 1.36 -16.91 2.03
C ALA A 182 0.08 -16.44 1.35
N LEU A 183 0.20 -15.65 0.27
CA LEU A 183 -0.95 -15.18 -0.50
C LEU A 183 -1.68 -16.34 -1.18
N HIS A 184 -0.95 -17.31 -1.73
CA HIS A 184 -1.53 -18.46 -2.40
C HIS A 184 -2.30 -19.37 -1.43
N ARG A 185 -1.76 -19.66 -0.25
CA ARG A 185 -2.47 -20.42 0.79
C ARG A 185 -3.73 -19.69 1.26
N LEU A 186 -3.68 -18.36 1.31
CA LEU A 186 -4.82 -17.57 1.73
C LEU A 186 -5.89 -17.46 0.64
N LEU A 187 -5.53 -17.17 -0.61
CA LEU A 187 -6.49 -16.76 -1.65
C LEU A 187 -6.50 -17.68 -2.89
N GLY A 188 -5.57 -18.62 -3.03
CA GLY A 188 -5.39 -19.44 -4.24
C GLY A 188 -6.58 -20.35 -4.56
N ALA A 189 -7.33 -20.78 -3.54
CA ALA A 189 -8.56 -21.54 -3.68
C ALA A 189 -9.84 -20.69 -3.48
N ARG A 190 -9.71 -19.38 -3.20
CA ARG A 190 -10.86 -18.50 -2.94
C ARG A 190 -11.54 -18.07 -4.24
N GLY A 191 -12.87 -17.98 -4.20
CA GLY A 191 -13.72 -17.57 -5.31
C GLY A 191 -14.44 -18.74 -5.98
N GLU A 192 -15.75 -18.62 -6.12
CA GLU A 192 -16.57 -19.51 -6.96
C GLU A 192 -16.09 -19.43 -8.42
N GLY A 193 -15.81 -20.57 -9.04
CA GLY A 193 -15.30 -20.63 -10.42
C GLY A 193 -13.78 -20.76 -10.56
N GLY A 194 -13.03 -20.72 -9.45
CA GLY A 194 -11.63 -21.14 -9.35
C GLY A 194 -10.65 -19.97 -9.15
N GLY A 195 -9.83 -20.11 -8.12
CA GLY A 195 -9.21 -18.99 -7.42
C GLY A 195 -7.98 -18.33 -8.05
N LEU A 196 -7.25 -17.61 -7.20
CA LEU A 196 -6.18 -16.69 -7.62
C LEU A 196 -4.98 -17.42 -8.21
N ALA A 197 -4.59 -17.07 -9.44
CA ALA A 197 -3.32 -17.48 -10.02
C ALA A 197 -2.20 -16.59 -9.48
N VAL A 198 -1.38 -17.12 -8.55
CA VAL A 198 -0.25 -16.38 -7.99
C VAL A 198 0.98 -16.59 -8.86
N PHE A 199 1.35 -15.56 -9.62
CA PHE A 199 2.44 -15.57 -10.58
C PHE A 199 3.72 -14.97 -9.98
N ARG A 200 4.82 -15.73 -10.03
CA ARG A 200 6.13 -15.30 -9.51
C ARG A 200 6.94 -14.65 -10.62
N ALA A 201 6.98 -13.32 -10.63
CA ALA A 201 7.66 -12.57 -11.69
C ALA A 201 9.17 -12.82 -11.77
N HIS A 202 9.77 -13.15 -10.62
CA HIS A 202 11.19 -13.49 -10.47
C HIS A 202 11.53 -14.92 -10.90
N ASP A 203 10.55 -15.77 -11.23
CA ASP A 203 10.79 -17.13 -11.69
C ASP A 203 11.55 -17.13 -13.02
N ARG A 204 12.56 -18.00 -13.14
CA ARG A 204 13.40 -18.07 -14.35
C ARG A 204 12.59 -18.30 -15.63
N ASN A 205 11.50 -19.06 -15.58
CA ASN A 205 10.65 -19.32 -16.75
C ASN A 205 9.82 -18.09 -17.12
N ALA A 206 9.26 -17.38 -16.13
CA ALA A 206 8.62 -16.08 -16.37
C ALA A 206 9.56 -15.09 -17.06
N LYS A 207 10.82 -15.07 -16.62
CA LYS A 207 11.86 -14.18 -17.17
C LYS A 207 12.26 -14.54 -18.60
N ARG A 208 12.40 -15.83 -18.91
CA ARG A 208 12.60 -16.29 -20.30
C ARG A 208 11.43 -15.88 -21.19
N ALA A 209 10.20 -16.09 -20.70
CA ALA A 209 9.01 -15.68 -21.44
C ALA A 209 8.97 -14.16 -21.67
N ALA A 210 9.40 -13.35 -20.71
CA ALA A 210 9.42 -11.89 -20.83
C ALA A 210 10.58 -11.33 -21.69
N ALA A 211 11.68 -12.09 -21.84
CA ALA A 211 12.91 -11.64 -22.47
C ALA A 211 12.75 -10.96 -23.85
N PRO A 212 11.91 -11.46 -24.79
CA PRO A 212 11.74 -10.81 -26.09
C PRO A 212 11.19 -9.39 -26.01
N TRP A 213 10.38 -9.07 -25.00
CA TRP A 213 9.87 -7.72 -24.79
C TRP A 213 10.87 -6.85 -24.02
N LEU A 214 11.58 -7.41 -23.04
CA LEU A 214 12.65 -6.71 -22.33
C LEU A 214 13.77 -6.28 -23.28
N LEU A 215 14.22 -7.16 -24.17
CA LEU A 215 15.29 -6.86 -25.13
C LEU A 215 14.91 -5.82 -26.19
N ARG A 216 13.64 -5.78 -26.58
CA ARG A 216 13.08 -4.71 -27.44
C ARG A 216 12.95 -3.39 -26.68
N ALA A 217 12.54 -3.45 -25.41
CA ALA A 217 12.41 -2.26 -24.57
C ALA A 217 13.76 -1.60 -24.22
N LEU A 218 14.89 -2.26 -24.47
CA LEU A 218 16.23 -1.64 -24.39
C LEU A 218 16.41 -0.51 -25.41
N ASP A 219 15.69 -0.53 -26.53
CA ASP A 219 15.75 0.52 -27.56
C ASP A 219 14.88 1.74 -27.19
N GLU A 220 14.16 1.67 -26.07
CA GLU A 220 13.34 2.76 -25.56
C GLU A 220 14.08 3.55 -24.48
N THR A 221 13.96 4.87 -24.55
CA THR A 221 14.43 5.79 -23.52
C THR A 221 13.25 6.58 -22.99
N LEU A 222 13.09 6.60 -21.66
CA LEU A 222 12.06 7.37 -20.97
C LEU A 222 12.50 8.83 -20.80
N ASP A 223 11.58 9.70 -20.36
CA ASP A 223 11.82 11.14 -20.21
C ASP A 223 12.98 11.50 -19.27
N ASP A 224 13.34 10.59 -18.36
CA ASP A 224 14.49 10.75 -17.46
C ASP A 224 15.83 10.26 -18.05
N GLY A 225 15.88 9.97 -19.35
CA GLY A 225 17.10 9.62 -20.08
C GLY A 225 17.62 8.19 -19.81
N LEU A 226 16.77 7.34 -19.23
CA LEU A 226 17.11 5.97 -18.86
C LEU A 226 16.14 4.99 -19.54
N THR A 227 16.62 3.79 -19.84
CA THR A 227 15.77 2.73 -20.36
C THR A 227 14.75 2.27 -19.31
N PRO A 228 13.63 1.66 -19.75
CA PRO A 228 12.67 1.04 -18.86
C PRO A 228 13.10 -0.36 -18.37
N VAL A 229 14.28 -0.83 -18.76
CA VAL A 229 14.83 -2.15 -18.38
C VAL A 229 15.87 -1.97 -17.26
N LEU A 230 15.83 -2.87 -16.29
CA LEU A 230 16.81 -2.94 -15.22
C LEU A 230 17.63 -4.22 -15.32
N VAL A 231 18.89 -4.13 -14.89
CA VAL A 231 19.81 -5.26 -14.76
C VAL A 231 20.32 -5.38 -13.32
N GLU A 232 20.43 -6.60 -12.82
CA GLU A 232 21.14 -6.91 -11.57
C GLU A 232 22.66 -6.86 -11.82
N GLY A 233 23.31 -5.80 -11.34
CA GLY A 233 24.76 -5.60 -11.36
C GLY A 233 25.39 -5.74 -9.96
N ARG A 234 26.61 -5.23 -9.79
CA ARG A 234 27.38 -5.30 -8.54
C ARG A 234 26.70 -4.60 -7.35
N LEU A 235 25.98 -3.51 -7.60
CA LEU A 235 25.23 -2.77 -6.56
C LEU A 235 23.75 -3.18 -6.49
N GLY A 236 23.40 -4.33 -7.07
CA GLY A 236 22.04 -4.84 -7.16
C GLY A 236 21.30 -4.36 -8.41
N ARG A 237 19.96 -4.32 -8.33
CA ARG A 237 19.10 -4.03 -9.48
C ARG A 237 19.13 -2.56 -9.85
N ASP A 238 19.58 -2.23 -11.06
CA ASP A 238 19.79 -0.85 -11.48
C ASP A 238 19.24 -0.55 -12.88
N ARG A 239 18.96 0.72 -13.13
CA ARG A 239 18.52 1.21 -14.45
C ARG A 239 19.69 1.41 -15.38
N LEU A 240 19.45 1.17 -16.66
CA LEU A 240 20.43 1.35 -17.72
C LEU A 240 20.22 2.68 -18.45
N ARG A 241 21.32 3.38 -18.76
CA ARG A 241 21.39 4.48 -19.73
C ARG A 241 22.05 3.96 -21.00
N GLN A 242 21.56 4.34 -22.17
CA GLN A 242 22.24 4.06 -23.43
C GLN A 242 23.38 5.07 -23.67
N GLU A 243 24.58 4.58 -23.98
CA GLU A 243 25.76 5.38 -24.33
C GLU A 243 26.42 4.82 -25.59
N GLY A 244 26.12 5.41 -26.74
CA GLY A 244 26.56 4.87 -28.04
C GLY A 244 25.93 3.49 -28.28
N SER A 245 26.76 2.46 -28.44
CA SER A 245 26.32 1.06 -28.61
C SER A 245 26.13 0.30 -27.30
N ASP A 246 26.55 0.87 -26.18
CA ASP A 246 26.58 0.20 -24.88
C ASP A 246 25.46 0.71 -23.96
N PHE A 247 25.24 -0.02 -22.89
CA PHE A 247 24.34 0.32 -21.79
C PHE A 247 25.14 0.45 -20.50
N VAL A 248 24.86 1.47 -19.71
CA VAL A 248 25.59 1.78 -18.48
C VAL A 248 24.64 1.84 -17.30
N THR A 249 24.95 1.13 -16.22
CA THR A 249 24.14 1.22 -14.99
C THR A 249 24.29 2.58 -14.34
N ARG A 250 23.16 3.14 -13.89
CA ARG A 250 23.08 4.50 -13.32
C ARG A 250 23.97 4.71 -12.09
N ARG A 251 24.06 3.71 -11.21
CA ARG A 251 24.71 3.82 -9.88
C ARG A 251 26.12 3.24 -9.87
N SER A 252 26.33 2.09 -10.51
CA SER A 252 27.62 1.40 -10.48
C SER A 252 28.53 1.70 -11.67
N ALA A 253 28.02 2.39 -12.71
CA ALA A 253 28.72 2.67 -13.96
C ALA A 253 29.25 1.41 -14.68
N GLU A 254 28.64 0.25 -14.43
CA GLU A 254 28.95 -1.00 -15.10
C GLU A 254 28.45 -0.93 -16.54
N ARG A 255 29.30 -1.35 -17.48
CA ARG A 255 29.00 -1.34 -18.92
C ARG A 255 28.55 -2.71 -19.40
N PHE A 256 27.51 -2.72 -20.21
CA PHE A 256 26.93 -3.89 -20.85
C PHE A 256 26.76 -3.61 -22.33
N SER A 257 27.34 -4.44 -23.19
CA SER A 257 26.97 -4.44 -24.61
C SER A 257 25.59 -5.06 -24.81
N ARG A 258 24.94 -4.78 -25.94
CA ARG A 258 23.68 -5.46 -26.31
C ARG A 258 23.83 -6.99 -26.29
N ALA A 259 24.92 -7.52 -26.83
CA ALA A 259 25.21 -8.96 -26.83
C ALA A 259 25.32 -9.55 -25.41
N GLN A 260 25.89 -8.81 -24.46
CA GLN A 260 25.94 -9.24 -23.06
C GLN A 260 24.55 -9.27 -22.42
N LEU A 261 23.69 -8.28 -22.69
CA LEU A 261 22.31 -8.28 -22.20
C LEU A 261 21.47 -9.41 -22.82
N GLU A 262 21.70 -9.73 -24.09
CA GLU A 262 21.10 -10.88 -24.77
C GLU A 262 21.58 -12.21 -24.16
N GLN A 263 22.87 -12.33 -23.86
CA GLN A 263 23.42 -13.49 -23.14
C GLN A 263 22.81 -13.62 -21.75
N ILE A 264 22.67 -12.52 -21.00
CA ILE A 264 21.97 -12.53 -19.70
C ILE A 264 20.53 -13.02 -19.88
N ALA A 265 19.80 -12.51 -20.88
CA ALA A 265 18.44 -12.93 -21.17
C ALA A 265 18.31 -14.42 -21.55
N ALA A 266 19.37 -15.03 -22.12
CA ALA A 266 19.39 -16.44 -22.45
C ALA A 266 19.78 -17.33 -21.25
N GLU A 267 20.83 -16.94 -20.53
CA GLU A 267 21.49 -17.80 -19.53
C GLU A 267 21.01 -17.53 -18.10
N THR A 268 20.86 -16.26 -17.72
CA THR A 268 20.52 -15.81 -16.35
C THR A 268 19.41 -14.74 -16.37
N PRO A 269 18.25 -15.06 -16.97
CA PRO A 269 17.22 -14.06 -17.28
C PRO A 269 16.62 -13.40 -16.04
N GLU A 270 16.75 -14.03 -14.86
CA GLU A 270 16.35 -13.45 -13.56
C GLU A 270 17.09 -12.15 -13.22
N ARG A 271 18.22 -11.87 -13.87
CA ARG A 271 18.94 -10.60 -13.71
C ARG A 271 18.30 -9.44 -14.47
N LEU A 272 17.38 -9.68 -15.41
CA LEU A 272 16.68 -8.63 -16.15
C LEU A 272 15.26 -8.45 -15.62
N SER A 273 14.83 -7.21 -15.50
CA SER A 273 13.49 -6.89 -14.99
C SER A 273 12.94 -5.60 -15.59
N PRO A 274 11.61 -5.46 -15.71
CA PRO A 274 11.02 -4.21 -16.12
C PRO A 274 11.03 -3.19 -14.97
N ASN A 275 11.02 -1.90 -15.30
CA ASN A 275 10.67 -0.86 -14.34
C ASN A 275 9.15 -0.78 -14.13
N VAL A 276 8.71 0.20 -13.33
CA VAL A 276 7.30 0.39 -13.00
C VAL A 276 6.41 0.66 -14.22
N LEU A 277 6.90 1.35 -15.25
CA LEU A 277 6.15 1.68 -16.47
C LEU A 277 6.12 0.52 -17.47
N LEU A 278 7.16 -0.30 -17.53
CA LEU A 278 7.23 -1.45 -18.43
C LEU A 278 6.54 -2.68 -17.87
N ARG A 279 6.43 -2.81 -16.54
CA ARG A 279 5.78 -3.96 -15.89
C ARG A 279 4.36 -4.24 -16.43
N PRO A 280 3.43 -3.26 -16.53
CA PRO A 280 2.10 -3.50 -17.10
C PRO A 280 2.13 -4.00 -18.54
N VAL A 281 3.12 -3.59 -19.34
CA VAL A 281 3.29 -4.04 -20.72
C VAL A 281 3.75 -5.49 -20.78
N ILE A 282 4.71 -5.87 -19.92
CA ILE A 282 5.15 -7.26 -19.79
C ILE A 282 4.01 -8.14 -19.28
N GLU A 283 3.22 -7.66 -18.32
CA GLU A 283 2.03 -8.38 -17.84
C GLU A 283 1.06 -8.70 -18.98
N ALA A 284 0.69 -7.72 -19.81
CA ALA A 284 -0.19 -7.92 -20.96
C ALA A 284 0.44 -8.71 -22.12
N ALA A 285 1.78 -8.76 -22.19
CA ALA A 285 2.49 -9.65 -23.09
C ALA A 285 2.41 -11.11 -22.64
N LEU A 286 2.51 -11.38 -21.34
CA LEU A 286 2.48 -12.73 -20.79
C LEU A 286 1.07 -13.28 -20.65
N PHE A 287 0.09 -12.42 -20.33
CA PHE A 287 -1.32 -12.78 -20.14
C PHE A 287 -2.23 -11.99 -21.09
N PRO A 288 -3.35 -12.56 -21.57
CA PRO A 288 -4.39 -11.84 -22.29
C PRO A 288 -5.21 -10.94 -21.35
N THR A 289 -4.55 -9.89 -20.84
CA THR A 289 -5.06 -9.02 -19.79
C THR A 289 -6.14 -8.06 -20.31
N LEU A 290 -7.33 -8.13 -19.72
CA LEU A 290 -8.44 -7.20 -19.98
C LEU A 290 -8.31 -5.93 -19.15
N ALA A 291 -7.97 -6.09 -17.87
CA ALA A 291 -7.89 -5.02 -16.91
C ALA A 291 -6.72 -5.23 -15.96
N TYR A 292 -6.03 -4.14 -15.65
CA TYR A 292 -5.10 -4.03 -14.54
C TYR A 292 -5.80 -3.35 -13.37
N VAL A 293 -5.87 -4.04 -12.23
CA VAL A 293 -6.47 -3.53 -11.01
C VAL A 293 -5.40 -2.86 -10.14
N GLY A 294 -5.47 -1.53 -10.03
CA GLY A 294 -4.42 -0.69 -9.43
C GLY A 294 -4.85 0.06 -8.17
N GLY A 295 -3.89 0.36 -7.29
CA GLY A 295 -4.07 1.31 -6.18
C GLY A 295 -3.94 2.78 -6.61
N PRO A 296 -4.15 3.75 -5.70
CA PRO A 296 -4.20 5.17 -6.05
C PRO A 296 -2.96 5.67 -6.81
N GLY A 297 -1.76 5.41 -6.27
CA GLY A 297 -0.53 5.83 -6.93
C GLY A 297 -0.27 5.14 -8.28
N GLU A 298 -0.82 3.94 -8.51
CA GLU A 298 -0.71 3.28 -9.82
C GLU A 298 -1.67 3.89 -10.83
N MET A 299 -2.88 4.28 -10.40
CA MET A 299 -3.81 4.98 -11.27
C MET A 299 -3.23 6.28 -11.83
N ASP A 300 -2.35 6.95 -11.07
CA ASP A 300 -1.67 8.18 -11.47
C ASP A 300 -0.64 7.95 -12.59
N TYR A 301 0.28 6.98 -12.42
CA TYR A 301 1.40 6.79 -13.37
C TYR A 301 1.08 5.84 -14.53
N LEU A 302 0.05 4.99 -14.42
CA LEU A 302 -0.19 3.94 -15.43
C LEU A 302 -0.49 4.50 -16.83
N GLN A 303 -1.01 5.72 -16.96
CA GLN A 303 -1.19 6.38 -18.27
C GLN A 303 0.15 6.58 -18.99
N ASP A 304 1.23 6.81 -18.25
CA ASP A 304 2.55 7.09 -18.81
C ASP A 304 3.15 5.83 -19.47
N SER A 305 2.60 4.64 -19.20
CA SER A 305 2.97 3.40 -19.88
C SER A 305 2.35 3.24 -21.27
N ALA A 306 1.31 4.01 -21.63
CA ALA A 306 0.58 3.86 -22.88
C ALA A 306 1.47 3.85 -24.15
N PRO A 307 2.49 4.71 -24.29
CA PRO A 307 3.38 4.68 -25.45
C PRO A 307 4.15 3.35 -25.58
N LEU A 308 4.53 2.72 -24.47
CA LEU A 308 5.31 1.49 -24.47
C LEU A 308 4.52 0.30 -25.02
N PHE A 309 3.20 0.25 -24.80
CA PHE A 309 2.33 -0.77 -25.40
C PHE A 309 2.43 -0.77 -26.92
N SER A 310 2.25 0.40 -27.54
CA SER A 310 2.30 0.54 -29.00
C SER A 310 3.68 0.20 -29.55
N LYS A 311 4.75 0.70 -28.93
CA LYS A 311 6.13 0.49 -29.40
C LYS A 311 6.55 -0.98 -29.29
N LEU A 312 6.07 -1.69 -28.27
CA LEU A 312 6.38 -3.12 -28.07
C LEU A 312 5.38 -4.08 -28.74
N GLY A 313 4.37 -3.55 -29.44
CA GLY A 313 3.35 -4.32 -30.13
C GLY A 313 2.48 -5.15 -29.18
N VAL A 314 2.17 -4.60 -28.01
CA VAL A 314 1.33 -5.24 -26.99
C VAL A 314 0.00 -4.48 -26.91
N ALA A 315 -1.11 -5.21 -26.89
CA ALA A 315 -2.42 -4.60 -26.72
C ALA A 315 -2.56 -4.00 -25.31
N PRO A 316 -3.09 -2.78 -25.16
CA PRO A 316 -3.28 -2.18 -23.85
C PRO A 316 -4.45 -2.84 -23.09
N GLN A 317 -4.37 -2.78 -21.77
CA GLN A 317 -5.43 -3.18 -20.85
C GLN A 317 -6.09 -1.96 -20.19
N ALA A 318 -7.34 -2.12 -19.75
CA ALA A 318 -8.04 -1.09 -19.00
C ALA A 318 -7.44 -0.92 -17.60
N ARG A 319 -7.32 0.32 -17.13
CA ARG A 319 -6.93 0.64 -15.76
C ARG A 319 -8.18 0.72 -14.89
N VAL A 320 -8.22 -0.11 -13.85
CA VAL A 320 -9.37 -0.18 -12.93
C VAL A 320 -8.88 0.09 -11.50
N PRO A 321 -9.39 1.10 -10.80
CA PRO A 321 -9.04 1.32 -9.40
C PRO A 321 -9.56 0.16 -8.56
N ARG A 322 -8.72 -0.48 -7.76
CA ARG A 322 -9.14 -1.56 -6.86
C ARG A 322 -10.19 -1.10 -5.85
N TRP A 323 -10.88 -2.06 -5.24
CA TRP A 323 -11.61 -1.81 -4.00
C TRP A 323 -10.65 -1.32 -2.90
N SER A 324 -11.11 -0.34 -2.15
CA SER A 324 -10.45 0.19 -0.95
C SER A 324 -11.49 0.26 0.15
N GLY A 325 -11.07 -0.07 1.37
CA GLY A 325 -11.98 -0.08 2.50
C GLY A 325 -11.30 -0.13 3.86
N LEU A 326 -12.14 -0.01 4.88
CA LEU A 326 -11.79 0.16 6.28
C LEU A 326 -12.53 -0.87 7.14
N ILE A 327 -11.77 -1.63 7.93
CA ILE A 327 -12.32 -2.63 8.85
C ILE A 327 -12.54 -1.97 10.21
N ILE A 328 -13.78 -1.95 10.68
CA ILE A 328 -14.16 -1.32 11.95
C ILE A 328 -14.54 -2.38 12.98
N GLU A 329 -13.71 -2.54 13.99
CA GLU A 329 -13.96 -3.42 15.13
C GLU A 329 -15.11 -2.90 16.00
N ALA A 330 -15.91 -3.79 16.62
CA ALA A 330 -17.04 -3.39 17.45
C ALA A 330 -16.71 -2.41 18.59
N ARG A 331 -15.50 -2.53 19.17
CA ARG A 331 -15.03 -1.60 20.21
C ARG A 331 -14.81 -0.18 19.67
N VAL A 332 -14.34 -0.07 18.42
CA VAL A 332 -14.14 1.21 17.74
C VAL A 332 -15.50 1.80 17.38
N ASP A 333 -16.38 0.99 16.80
CA ASP A 333 -17.71 1.42 16.38
C ASP A 333 -18.57 1.92 17.55
N LYS A 334 -18.44 1.30 18.72
CA LYS A 334 -19.09 1.74 19.95
C LYS A 334 -18.65 3.14 20.38
N VAL A 335 -17.36 3.46 20.25
CA VAL A 335 -16.83 4.80 20.56
C VAL A 335 -17.30 5.81 19.53
N LEU A 336 -17.23 5.47 18.23
CA LEU A 336 -17.73 6.32 17.15
C LEU A 336 -19.21 6.68 17.37
N SER A 337 -20.05 5.65 17.58
CA SER A 337 -21.50 5.83 17.75
C SER A 337 -21.84 6.61 19.02
N LYS A 338 -21.14 6.35 20.14
CA LYS A 338 -21.36 7.07 21.41
C LYS A 338 -21.10 8.57 21.28
N HIS A 339 -20.14 8.96 20.45
CA HIS A 339 -19.69 10.34 20.30
C HIS A 339 -20.12 11.00 18.98
N GLY A 340 -20.98 10.36 18.19
CA GLY A 340 -21.44 10.87 16.90
C GLY A 340 -20.32 11.10 15.89
N LEU A 341 -19.24 10.32 15.98
CA LEU A 341 -18.06 10.46 15.14
C LEU A 341 -18.12 9.53 13.93
N THR A 342 -17.44 9.95 12.87
CA THR A 342 -17.21 9.17 11.66
C THR A 342 -15.71 8.89 11.48
N PRO A 343 -15.31 7.88 10.69
CA PRO A 343 -13.90 7.70 10.37
C PRO A 343 -13.24 8.94 9.73
N ALA A 344 -14.00 9.74 8.98
CA ALA A 344 -13.50 10.96 8.36
C ALA A 344 -13.00 12.00 9.37
N ASP A 345 -13.54 12.03 10.59
CA ASP A 345 -13.08 12.90 11.67
C ASP A 345 -11.64 12.63 12.11
N PHE A 346 -11.10 11.45 11.76
CA PHE A 346 -9.73 11.03 12.09
C PHE A 346 -8.72 11.30 10.98
N ASN A 347 -9.11 11.86 9.83
CA ASN A 347 -8.20 12.18 8.73
C ASN A 347 -7.28 13.38 9.01
N GLY A 348 -7.60 14.19 10.03
CA GLY A 348 -6.77 15.32 10.47
C GLY A 348 -5.56 14.92 11.32
N PRO A 349 -4.63 15.87 11.59
CA PRO A 349 -3.44 15.60 12.38
C PRO A 349 -3.79 15.10 13.79
N PRO A 350 -2.95 14.23 14.40
CA PRO A 350 -3.14 13.77 15.76
C PRO A 350 -3.31 14.96 16.73
N GLY A 351 -4.27 14.87 17.64
CA GLY A 351 -4.54 15.93 18.62
C GLY A 351 -5.57 16.96 18.18
N ALA A 352 -5.91 17.08 16.88
CA ALA A 352 -6.88 18.06 16.41
C ALA A 352 -8.31 17.73 16.85
N LEU A 353 -8.71 16.45 16.75
CA LEU A 353 -10.03 16.00 17.21
C LEU A 353 -10.11 16.09 18.74
N GLU A 354 -9.05 15.68 19.41
CA GLU A 354 -8.88 15.72 20.86
C GLU A 354 -8.97 17.16 21.38
N ALA A 355 -8.39 18.13 20.68
CA ALA A 355 -8.52 19.55 21.00
C ALA A 355 -9.96 20.06 20.83
N ARG A 356 -10.67 19.64 19.77
CA ARG A 356 -12.08 20.00 19.55
C ARG A 356 -12.98 19.50 20.69
N PHE A 357 -12.80 18.27 21.16
CA PHE A 357 -13.54 17.73 22.30
C PHE A 357 -13.29 18.54 23.57
N VAL A 358 -12.02 18.82 23.86
CA VAL A 358 -11.65 19.58 25.07
C VAL A 358 -12.16 21.01 25.02
N GLN A 359 -12.16 21.65 23.84
CA GLN A 359 -12.71 22.99 23.66
C GLN A 359 -14.23 23.02 23.82
N ALA A 360 -14.95 22.00 23.35
CA ALA A 360 -16.40 21.90 23.49
C ALA A 360 -16.85 21.79 24.96
N ASP A 361 -15.97 21.31 25.85
CA ASP A 361 -16.24 21.19 27.28
C ASP A 361 -15.83 22.43 28.10
N LEU A 362 -15.29 23.48 27.46
CA LEU A 362 -15.15 24.77 28.13
C LEU A 362 -16.55 25.30 28.44
N PRO A 363 -16.82 25.74 29.69
CA PRO A 363 -18.06 26.42 30.01
C PRO A 363 -18.29 27.59 29.04
N PRO A 364 -19.47 27.73 28.40
CA PRO A 364 -19.72 28.76 27.39
C PRO A 364 -19.35 30.17 27.86
N ASP A 365 -19.67 30.49 29.11
CA ASP A 365 -19.36 31.78 29.72
C ASP A 365 -17.85 32.02 29.84
N LEU A 366 -17.08 30.98 30.18
CA LEU A 366 -15.62 31.07 30.27
C LEU A 366 -15.00 31.23 28.88
N ALA A 367 -15.50 30.50 27.88
CA ALA A 367 -15.05 30.63 26.50
C ALA A 367 -15.34 32.03 25.95
N ALA A 368 -16.54 32.57 26.19
CA ALA A 368 -16.91 33.93 25.83
C ALA A 368 -16.02 34.97 26.53
N THR A 369 -15.78 34.81 27.84
CA THR A 369 -14.91 35.71 28.61
C THR A 369 -13.47 35.73 28.07
N LEU A 370 -12.91 34.58 27.69
CA LEU A 370 -11.56 34.51 27.10
C LEU A 370 -11.51 35.18 25.72
N GLN A 371 -12.56 35.01 24.92
CA GLN A 371 -12.68 35.67 23.62
C GLN A 371 -12.81 37.19 23.77
N GLU A 372 -13.65 37.66 24.69
CA GLU A 372 -13.81 39.08 25.02
C GLU A 372 -12.49 39.69 25.49
N LEU A 373 -11.77 39.02 26.40
CA LEU A 373 -10.45 39.47 26.87
C LEU A 373 -9.49 39.69 25.70
N ARG A 374 -9.44 38.77 24.74
CA ARG A 374 -8.56 38.89 23.58
C ARG A 374 -8.96 40.04 22.68
N GLN A 375 -10.26 40.21 22.42
CA GLN A 375 -10.78 41.33 21.63
C GLN A 375 -10.48 42.68 22.30
N ASP A 376 -10.65 42.76 23.62
CA ASP A 376 -10.34 43.96 24.40
C ASP A 376 -8.85 44.32 24.36
N VAL A 377 -7.96 43.33 24.48
CA VAL A 377 -6.51 43.52 24.34
C VAL A 377 -6.19 44.05 22.95
N GLU A 378 -6.70 43.43 21.88
CA GLU A 378 -6.47 43.89 20.51
C GLU A 378 -6.97 45.33 20.30
N ALA A 379 -8.19 45.63 20.73
CA ALA A 379 -8.81 46.95 20.56
C ALA A 379 -8.08 48.06 21.32
N ARG A 380 -7.67 47.81 22.57
CA ARG A 380 -6.94 48.80 23.39
C ARG A 380 -5.56 49.08 22.82
N TYR A 381 -4.83 48.06 22.39
CA TYR A 381 -3.52 48.27 21.75
C TYR A 381 -3.64 48.96 20.38
N ALA A 382 -4.68 48.68 19.60
CA ALA A 382 -4.92 49.39 18.34
C ALA A 382 -5.17 50.89 18.56
N ARG A 383 -5.90 51.25 19.62
CA ARG A 383 -6.10 52.65 20.00
C ARG A 383 -4.79 53.32 20.44
N ILE A 384 -3.99 52.66 21.27
CA ILE A 384 -2.69 53.17 21.72
C ILE A 384 -1.76 53.39 20.52
N SER A 385 -1.71 52.43 19.59
CA SER A 385 -0.94 52.54 18.34
C SER A 385 -1.36 53.77 17.53
N GLY A 386 -2.65 54.02 17.36
CA GLY A 386 -3.15 55.22 16.67
C GLY A 386 -2.75 56.54 17.34
N GLU A 387 -2.74 56.61 18.67
CA GLU A 387 -2.32 57.81 19.43
C GLU A 387 -0.78 57.98 19.40
N VAL A 388 -0.02 56.90 19.55
CA VAL A 388 1.46 56.89 19.51
C VAL A 388 1.97 57.27 18.13
N GLN A 389 1.32 56.80 17.06
CA GLN A 389 1.70 57.15 15.68
C GLN A 389 1.59 58.65 15.40
N GLN A 390 0.70 59.37 16.10
CA GLN A 390 0.57 60.83 15.98
C GLN A 390 1.58 61.59 16.84
N LEU A 391 2.03 61.01 17.96
CA LEU A 391 2.95 61.64 18.91
C LEU A 391 4.42 61.39 18.57
N ASP A 392 4.80 60.12 18.38
CA ASP A 392 6.15 59.68 18.01
C ASP A 392 6.09 58.32 17.26
N PRO A 393 6.19 58.34 15.92
CA PRO A 393 6.16 57.13 15.09
C PRO A 393 7.26 56.11 15.41
N THR A 394 8.36 56.51 16.05
CA THR A 394 9.48 55.60 16.35
C THR A 394 9.15 54.58 17.45
N LEU A 395 8.11 54.86 18.26
CA LEU A 395 7.66 53.99 19.35
C LEU A 395 6.68 52.90 18.92
N GLU A 396 6.20 52.92 17.67
CA GLU A 396 5.19 51.98 17.16
C GLU A 396 5.61 50.51 17.32
N ARG A 397 6.89 50.22 17.03
CA ARG A 397 7.45 48.88 17.18
C ARG A 397 7.38 48.37 18.63
N THR A 398 7.53 49.28 19.60
CA THR A 398 7.44 48.96 21.04
C THR A 398 6.00 48.60 21.42
N VAL A 399 5.02 49.37 20.95
CA VAL A 399 3.59 49.11 21.17
C VAL A 399 3.19 47.76 20.56
N GLN A 400 3.59 47.48 19.32
CA GLN A 400 3.30 46.20 18.68
C GLN A 400 3.95 45.01 19.40
N SER A 401 5.18 45.18 19.91
CA SER A 401 5.83 44.15 20.73
C SER A 401 5.08 43.88 22.03
N ALA A 402 4.62 44.91 22.72
CA ALA A 402 3.83 44.78 23.95
C ALA A 402 2.46 44.12 23.68
N ARG A 403 1.79 44.50 22.59
CA ARG A 403 0.56 43.84 22.11
C ARG A 403 0.77 42.35 21.90
N ASN A 404 1.82 41.98 21.16
CA ASN A 404 2.13 40.58 20.87
C ASN A 404 2.38 39.79 22.16
N ALA A 405 3.09 40.38 23.13
CA ALA A 405 3.32 39.75 24.43
C ALA A 405 2.03 39.58 25.24
N ALA A 406 1.14 40.57 25.23
CA ALA A 406 -0.16 40.49 25.91
C ALA A 406 -1.05 39.40 25.30
N LEU A 407 -1.13 39.32 23.97
CA LEU A 407 -1.87 38.26 23.27
C LEU A 407 -1.24 36.87 23.49
N ALA A 408 0.08 36.79 23.55
CA ALA A 408 0.74 35.55 23.94
C ALA A 408 0.35 35.12 25.37
N GLY A 409 0.24 36.08 26.29
CA GLY A 409 -0.22 35.84 27.66
C GLY A 409 -1.66 35.33 27.73
N THR A 410 -2.59 35.90 26.97
CA THR A 410 -3.99 35.42 26.93
C THR A 410 -4.07 34.00 26.37
N ASN A 411 -3.32 33.72 25.31
CA ASN A 411 -3.25 32.38 24.71
C ASN A 411 -2.62 31.36 25.68
N GLU A 412 -1.68 31.77 26.52
CA GLU A 412 -1.05 30.91 27.51
C GLU A 412 -2.05 30.43 28.59
N ILE A 413 -2.95 31.33 29.02
CA ILE A 413 -4.01 31.01 30.00
C ILE A 413 -4.95 29.96 29.41
N GLU A 414 -5.45 30.21 28.19
CA GLU A 414 -6.32 29.28 27.47
C GLU A 414 -5.64 27.92 27.29
N ARG A 415 -4.37 27.91 26.87
CA ARG A 415 -3.57 26.69 26.72
C ARG A 415 -3.49 25.88 28.01
N LYS A 416 -3.27 26.54 29.16
CA LYS A 416 -3.22 25.87 30.47
C LYS A 416 -4.57 25.33 30.92
N LEU A 417 -5.66 26.03 30.65
CA LEU A 417 -7.03 25.57 30.92
C LEU A 417 -7.36 24.31 30.11
N VAL A 418 -7.12 24.36 28.80
CA VAL A 418 -7.26 23.21 27.89
C VAL A 418 -6.40 22.04 28.35
N ALA A 419 -5.15 22.29 28.77
CA ALA A 419 -4.28 21.23 29.30
C ALA A 419 -4.81 20.61 30.61
N SER A 420 -5.46 21.41 31.46
CA SER A 420 -6.10 20.90 32.69
C SER A 420 -7.32 20.02 32.38
N LEU A 421 -8.18 20.47 31.46
CA LEU A 421 -9.33 19.69 30.99
C LEU A 421 -8.91 18.39 30.28
N LYS A 422 -7.81 18.42 29.52
CA LYS A 422 -7.21 17.21 28.94
C LYS A 422 -6.85 16.17 30.01
N ARG A 423 -6.31 16.62 31.16
CA ARG A 423 -5.93 15.74 32.26
C ARG A 423 -7.15 15.12 32.96
N SER A 424 -8.24 15.87 33.14
CA SER A 424 -9.47 15.31 33.73
C SER A 424 -10.18 14.33 32.78
N GLN A 425 -9.94 14.42 31.46
CA GLN A 425 -10.53 13.55 30.45
C GLN A 425 -9.61 12.45 29.89
N GLY A 426 -8.61 12.02 30.66
CA GLY A 426 -7.63 11.02 30.20
C GLY A 426 -8.25 9.76 29.59
N THR A 427 -9.41 9.32 30.09
CA THR A 427 -10.13 8.14 29.55
C THR A 427 -10.66 8.35 28.13
N LEU A 428 -11.34 9.46 27.85
CA LEU A 428 -11.89 9.74 26.51
C LEU A 428 -10.75 9.97 25.51
N LEU A 429 -9.74 10.76 25.88
CA LEU A 429 -8.59 11.00 25.02
C LEU A 429 -7.87 9.70 24.69
N GLY A 430 -7.65 8.83 25.67
CA GLY A 430 -7.08 7.50 25.44
C GLY A 430 -7.98 6.58 24.60
N GLN A 431 -9.30 6.77 24.59
CA GLN A 431 -10.19 6.07 23.66
C GLN A 431 -10.03 6.61 22.23
N LEU A 432 -10.01 7.94 22.05
CA LEU A 432 -9.84 8.57 20.74
C LEU A 432 -8.49 8.23 20.10
N THR A 433 -7.40 8.21 20.88
CA THR A 433 -6.09 7.78 20.40
C THR A 433 -6.12 6.35 19.86
N ARG A 434 -6.72 5.41 20.61
CA ARG A 434 -6.85 4.01 20.17
C ARG A 434 -7.75 3.85 18.95
N VAL A 435 -8.83 4.64 18.85
CA VAL A 435 -9.66 4.68 17.64
C VAL A 435 -8.84 5.18 16.45
N ARG A 436 -8.06 6.24 16.63
CA ARG A 436 -7.15 6.75 15.58
C ARG A 436 -6.13 5.71 15.15
N ALA A 437 -5.50 5.03 16.10
CA ALA A 437 -4.55 3.94 15.81
C ALA A 437 -5.19 2.81 15.00
N ALA A 438 -6.46 2.49 15.26
CA ALA A 438 -7.18 1.46 14.51
C ALA A 438 -7.61 1.94 13.11
N LEU A 439 -8.10 3.18 12.95
CA LEU A 439 -8.68 3.67 11.70
C LEU A 439 -7.66 4.34 10.75
N ALA A 440 -6.71 5.08 11.31
CA ALA A 440 -5.72 5.87 10.59
C ALA A 440 -4.34 5.79 11.27
N PRO A 441 -3.74 4.58 11.40
CA PRO A 441 -2.46 4.37 12.07
C PRO A 441 -1.36 5.27 11.47
N GLY A 442 -0.70 6.06 12.31
CA GLY A 442 0.33 7.01 11.88
C GLY A 442 -0.18 8.10 10.93
N GLY A 443 -1.48 8.40 10.94
CA GLY A 443 -2.12 9.35 10.03
C GLY A 443 -2.26 8.85 8.59
N LYS A 444 -2.06 7.55 8.35
CA LYS A 444 -2.20 6.91 7.03
C LYS A 444 -3.45 6.03 7.00
N PRO A 445 -4.04 5.79 5.82
CA PRO A 445 -5.14 4.84 5.68
C PRO A 445 -4.80 3.47 6.27
N GLN A 446 -5.74 2.86 7.01
CA GLN A 446 -5.57 1.54 7.64
C GLN A 446 -4.98 0.50 6.68
N GLU A 447 -5.53 0.43 5.47
CA GLU A 447 -5.13 -0.54 4.46
C GLU A 447 -3.69 -0.40 3.97
N ARG A 448 -3.05 0.75 4.22
CA ARG A 448 -1.65 1.06 3.85
C ARG A 448 -0.64 0.78 4.95
N VAL A 449 -1.09 0.40 6.14
CA VAL A 449 -0.22 0.20 7.28
C VAL A 449 -0.37 -1.21 7.82
N LEU A 450 -1.59 -1.57 8.25
CA LEU A 450 -1.81 -2.83 8.95
C LEU A 450 -1.79 -4.00 7.98
N THR A 451 -1.21 -5.13 8.40
CA THR A 451 -1.32 -6.41 7.68
C THR A 451 -2.64 -7.10 7.99
N VAL A 452 -3.14 -7.87 7.01
CA VAL A 452 -4.32 -8.74 7.15
C VAL A 452 -4.17 -9.71 8.32
N ALA A 453 -2.94 -10.18 8.58
CA ALA A 453 -2.64 -11.14 9.65
C ALA A 453 -3.08 -10.61 11.03
N SER A 454 -3.04 -9.29 11.24
CA SER A 454 -3.50 -8.65 12.47
C SER A 454 -4.99 -8.87 12.74
N PHE A 455 -5.81 -8.90 11.69
CA PHE A 455 -7.24 -9.05 11.81
C PHE A 455 -7.65 -10.52 11.82
N LEU A 456 -7.04 -11.35 10.97
CA LEU A 456 -7.34 -12.78 10.92
C LEU A 456 -6.92 -13.50 12.21
N ALA A 457 -5.83 -13.06 12.85
CA ALA A 457 -5.47 -13.53 14.18
C ALA A 457 -6.53 -13.24 15.26
N ARG A 458 -7.50 -12.35 15.02
CA ARG A 458 -8.57 -12.01 15.98
C ARG A 458 -9.94 -12.52 15.57
N TYR A 459 -10.18 -12.60 14.26
CA TYR A 459 -11.51 -12.78 13.68
C TYR A 459 -11.62 -13.98 12.75
N GLY A 460 -10.51 -14.67 12.47
CA GLY A 460 -10.48 -15.88 11.65
C GLY A 460 -10.81 -15.63 10.18
N GLY A 461 -11.02 -16.73 9.45
CA GLY A 461 -11.25 -16.72 8.00
C GLY A 461 -12.55 -16.03 7.57
N ALA A 462 -13.58 -16.02 8.41
CA ALA A 462 -14.90 -15.43 8.09
C ALA A 462 -14.81 -13.94 7.74
N LEU A 463 -13.86 -13.20 8.31
CA LEU A 463 -13.62 -11.81 7.95
C LEU A 463 -13.27 -11.64 6.47
N LEU A 464 -12.58 -12.59 5.85
CA LEU A 464 -12.26 -12.49 4.42
C LEU A 464 -13.50 -12.71 3.56
N ASP A 465 -14.44 -13.53 4.01
CA ASP A 465 -15.72 -13.72 3.32
C ASP A 465 -16.56 -12.43 3.39
N ASP A 466 -16.53 -11.73 4.52
CA ASP A 466 -17.16 -10.40 4.68
C ASP A 466 -16.51 -9.34 3.75
N ILE A 467 -15.17 -9.34 3.64
CA ILE A 467 -14.46 -8.45 2.72
C ILE A 467 -14.80 -8.81 1.27
N ASP A 468 -14.83 -10.10 0.92
CA ASP A 468 -15.20 -10.59 -0.41
C ASP A 468 -16.60 -10.13 -0.81
N ALA A 469 -17.55 -10.10 0.12
CA ALA A 469 -18.89 -9.60 -0.13
C ALA A 469 -18.92 -8.10 -0.47
N GLU A 470 -18.11 -7.28 0.21
CA GLU A 470 -17.97 -5.85 -0.12
C GLU A 470 -17.28 -5.64 -1.48
N VAL A 471 -16.22 -6.40 -1.75
CA VAL A 471 -15.49 -6.31 -3.01
C VAL A 471 -16.37 -6.79 -4.17
N ALA A 472 -17.21 -7.81 -3.96
CA ALA A 472 -18.18 -8.25 -4.96
C ALA A 472 -19.22 -7.15 -5.29
N ARG A 473 -19.72 -6.43 -4.28
CA ARG A 473 -20.61 -5.27 -4.48
C ARG A 473 -19.92 -4.17 -5.29
N TRP A 474 -18.68 -3.86 -4.94
CA TRP A 474 -17.87 -2.89 -5.69
C TRP A 474 -17.71 -3.30 -7.16
N ALA A 475 -17.32 -4.56 -7.42
CA ALA A 475 -17.15 -5.04 -8.78
C ALA A 475 -18.46 -5.01 -9.57
N ALA A 476 -19.60 -5.31 -8.95
CA ALA A 476 -20.91 -5.21 -9.60
C ALA A 476 -21.31 -3.77 -9.98
N GLY A 477 -20.75 -2.77 -9.30
CA GLY A 477 -21.02 -1.35 -9.58
C GLY A 477 -20.08 -0.69 -10.59
N LEU A 478 -19.10 -1.41 -11.14
CA LEU A 478 -18.12 -0.89 -12.11
C LEU A 478 -18.64 -0.74 -13.53
#